data_AF-A0A2K5X7H4-F1
#
_entry.id   AF-A0A2K5X7H4-F1
#
_cell.length_a   1.000
_cell.length_b   1.000
_cell.length_c   1.000
_cell.angle_alpha   90.00
_cell.angle_beta   90.00
_cell.angle_gamma   90.00
#
_symmetry.space_group_name_H-M   'P 1'
#
loop_
_entity.id
_entity.type
_entity.pdbx_description
1 polymer ?
#
loop_
_entity_poly.entity_id
_entity_poly.type
_entity_poly.pdbx_seq_one_letter_code
_entity_poly.pdbx_strand_id
1 'polypeptide(L)'
;MEAALSRFMFFLFLLTCDLTAEAAAEVEKSADGPGAAQEPTWLADVPAAMEFIAATEVAVVGFFQDLEIPAVSILRSMVQKFPDVSFGISTDSEVLIHYNITGNTICLFRLVDNEQLNLEDEDTESIDATKLSRFIEINSLHMVTEYNPVTVIGLFNSVIQIHLLLIMNKASPEYEENMHRYQKAAKLFQGKILFILVDSGMKANGKVISFFKLKESQLPALAIYRTLDDEWDTLPKVEVSVEHVQNFCDGFLSGKLLKENRESEQKTPKVEL
;
A
#
# COMPACT_ATOMS: atom_id res chain seq x y z
N MET A 1 -5.16 16.47 20.28
CA MET A 1 -6.06 17.21 19.37
C MET A 1 -5.30 17.79 18.17
N GLU A 2 -4.00 18.09 18.29
CA GLU A 2 -3.14 18.52 17.16
C GLU A 2 -2.75 17.39 16.19
N ALA A 3 -2.51 16.16 16.67
CA ALA A 3 -2.15 15.02 15.81
C ALA A 3 -3.23 14.62 14.79
N ALA A 4 -4.51 14.88 15.10
CA ALA A 4 -5.61 14.66 14.15
C ALA A 4 -5.65 15.73 13.04
N LEU A 5 -5.17 16.94 13.33
CA LEU A 5 -5.12 18.06 12.38
C LEU A 5 -3.99 17.89 11.35
N SER A 6 -2.88 17.28 11.78
CA SER A 6 -1.69 16.99 10.97
C SER A 6 -1.98 15.91 9.91
N ARG A 7 -2.57 14.77 10.31
CA ARG A 7 -3.11 13.77 9.38
C ARG A 7 -4.05 14.39 8.35
N PHE A 8 -4.92 15.30 8.81
CA PHE A 8 -5.89 15.97 7.95
C PHE A 8 -5.24 16.91 6.92
N MET A 9 -4.10 17.54 7.21
CA MET A 9 -3.40 18.45 6.30
C MET A 9 -2.73 17.72 5.13
N PHE A 10 -2.14 16.54 5.35
CA PHE A 10 -1.64 15.73 4.24
C PHE A 10 -2.80 15.10 3.45
N PHE A 11 -3.83 14.58 4.13
CA PHE A 11 -5.07 14.14 3.46
C PHE A 11 -5.69 15.26 2.60
N LEU A 12 -5.75 16.51 3.09
CA LEU A 12 -6.24 17.67 2.31
C LEU A 12 -5.32 18.02 1.14
N PHE A 13 -3.99 17.91 1.31
CA PHE A 13 -3.04 18.18 0.23
C PHE A 13 -3.22 17.21 -0.95
N LEU A 14 -3.69 15.99 -0.66
CA LEU A 14 -3.90 14.93 -1.65
C LEU A 14 -5.30 14.91 -2.27
N LEU A 15 -6.32 15.38 -1.54
CA LEU A 15 -7.71 15.44 -2.02
C LEU A 15 -8.00 16.61 -2.98
N THR A 16 -7.07 17.55 -3.20
CA THR A 16 -7.27 18.71 -4.11
C THR A 16 -6.83 18.45 -5.56
N CYS A 17 -6.86 17.20 -6.02
CA CYS A 17 -6.72 16.89 -7.44
C CYS A 17 -8.12 16.73 -8.04
N ASP A 18 -8.50 17.67 -8.91
CA ASP A 18 -9.76 17.67 -9.66
C ASP A 18 -10.03 16.28 -10.25
N LEU A 19 -11.19 15.70 -9.91
CA LEU A 19 -11.73 14.54 -10.63
C LEU A 19 -12.10 14.97 -12.05
N THR A 20 -11.14 14.89 -12.96
CA THR A 20 -11.45 14.72 -14.38
C THR A 20 -11.09 13.29 -14.75
N ALA A 21 -12.12 12.48 -14.97
CA ALA A 21 -11.98 11.15 -15.54
C ALA A 21 -11.38 11.28 -16.94
N GLU A 22 -10.12 10.91 -17.09
CA GLU A 22 -9.46 10.81 -18.39
C GLU A 22 -9.42 9.32 -18.77
N ALA A 23 -10.11 8.99 -19.87
CA ALA A 23 -10.25 7.63 -20.36
C ALA A 23 -8.89 7.11 -20.86
N ALA A 24 -8.39 6.04 -20.24
CA ALA A 24 -7.25 5.30 -20.74
C ALA A 24 -7.70 4.34 -21.86
N ALA A 25 -7.02 4.41 -23.00
CA ALA A 25 -7.26 3.57 -24.17
C ALA A 25 -6.86 2.10 -23.89
N GLU A 26 -7.77 1.19 -24.22
CA GLU A 26 -7.53 -0.26 -24.20
C GLU A 26 -6.54 -0.65 -25.30
N VAL A 27 -5.48 -1.37 -24.92
CA VAL A 27 -4.64 -2.12 -25.85
C VAL A 27 -5.06 -3.59 -25.73
N GLU A 28 -5.79 -4.07 -26.72
CA GLU A 28 -6.09 -5.49 -26.90
C GLU A 28 -4.79 -6.29 -27.02
N LYS A 29 -4.60 -7.25 -26.11
CA LYS A 29 -3.68 -8.36 -26.32
C LYS A 29 -4.51 -9.63 -26.47
N SER A 30 -4.45 -10.20 -27.66
CA SER A 30 -5.15 -11.41 -28.10
C SER A 30 -5.05 -12.56 -27.10
N ALA A 31 -6.19 -13.04 -26.62
CA ALA A 31 -6.33 -14.30 -25.89
C ALA A 31 -6.94 -15.35 -26.82
N ASP A 32 -6.23 -16.44 -27.05
CA ASP A 32 -6.72 -17.61 -27.78
C ASP A 32 -6.94 -18.75 -26.77
N GLY A 33 -8.20 -19.16 -26.58
CA GLY A 33 -8.65 -20.25 -25.71
C GLY A 33 -9.86 -19.87 -24.82
N PRO A 34 -10.87 -20.75 -24.62
CA PRO A 34 -11.98 -20.47 -23.72
C PRO A 34 -11.45 -20.53 -22.28
N GLY A 35 -11.07 -19.36 -21.74
CA GLY A 35 -10.54 -19.24 -20.39
C GLY A 35 -11.57 -19.69 -19.38
N ALA A 36 -11.29 -20.80 -18.67
CA ALA A 36 -12.01 -21.11 -17.46
C ALA A 36 -11.88 -19.90 -16.52
N ALA A 37 -13.01 -19.35 -16.06
CA ALA A 37 -12.99 -18.28 -15.07
C ALA A 37 -12.13 -18.73 -13.88
N GLN A 38 -11.11 -17.95 -13.52
CA GLN A 38 -10.37 -18.21 -12.28
C GLN A 38 -11.37 -18.12 -11.12
N GLU A 39 -11.43 -19.18 -10.31
CA GLU A 39 -12.32 -19.30 -9.16
C GLU A 39 -11.51 -19.10 -7.87
N PRO A 40 -12.12 -18.58 -6.79
CA PRO A 40 -11.48 -18.56 -5.48
C PRO A 40 -11.08 -19.96 -5.01
N THR A 41 -9.95 -20.05 -4.33
CA THR A 41 -9.45 -21.30 -3.75
C THR A 41 -10.31 -21.72 -2.57
N TRP A 42 -10.69 -23.01 -2.53
CA TRP A 42 -11.45 -23.53 -1.39
C TRP A 42 -10.53 -23.84 -0.22
N LEU A 43 -10.80 -23.23 0.94
CA LEU A 43 -10.01 -23.38 2.16
C LEU A 43 -10.75 -24.32 3.11
N ALA A 44 -10.41 -25.60 3.03
CA ALA A 44 -11.15 -26.69 3.67
C ALA A 44 -10.92 -26.81 5.19
N ASP A 45 -9.78 -26.32 5.69
CA ASP A 45 -9.40 -26.38 7.09
C ASP A 45 -8.45 -25.22 7.46
N VAL A 46 -8.19 -25.08 8.76
CA VAL A 46 -7.34 -24.02 9.31
C VAL A 46 -5.93 -24.04 8.70
N PRO A 47 -5.21 -25.18 8.62
CA PRO A 47 -3.91 -25.24 7.96
C PRO A 47 -3.92 -24.73 6.52
N ALA A 48 -4.89 -25.15 5.70
CA ALA A 48 -5.00 -24.71 4.31
C ALA A 48 -5.25 -23.20 4.22
N ALA A 49 -6.10 -22.64 5.09
CA ALA A 49 -6.36 -21.20 5.13
C ALA A 49 -5.10 -20.40 5.53
N MET A 50 -4.37 -20.86 6.56
CA MET A 50 -3.14 -20.22 7.01
C MET A 50 -2.05 -20.25 5.93
N GLU A 51 -1.84 -21.40 5.29
CA GLU A 51 -0.87 -21.55 4.20
C GLU A 51 -1.24 -20.64 3.02
N PHE A 52 -2.51 -20.60 2.65
CA PHE A 52 -3.02 -19.73 1.58
C PHE A 52 -2.75 -18.25 1.87
N ILE A 53 -3.06 -17.78 3.07
CA ILE A 53 -2.85 -16.37 3.47
C ILE A 53 -1.36 -16.03 3.53
N ALA A 54 -0.53 -16.93 4.07
CA ALA A 54 0.92 -16.71 4.21
C ALA A 54 1.69 -16.79 2.88
N ALA A 55 1.13 -17.40 1.84
CA ALA A 55 1.77 -17.58 0.54
C ALA A 55 1.76 -16.33 -0.35
N THR A 56 1.03 -15.28 0.04
CA THR A 56 0.84 -14.06 -0.74
C THR A 56 1.02 -12.80 0.12
N GLU A 57 1.23 -11.66 -0.53
CA GLU A 57 1.27 -10.38 0.17
C GLU A 57 -0.13 -9.87 0.54
N VAL A 58 -1.11 -10.15 -0.32
CA VAL A 58 -2.52 -9.78 -0.12
C VAL A 58 -3.42 -10.96 -0.47
N ALA A 59 -4.24 -11.37 0.48
CA ALA A 59 -5.28 -12.37 0.31
C ALA A 59 -6.64 -11.78 0.65
N VAL A 60 -7.67 -12.10 -0.14
CA VAL A 60 -9.07 -11.80 0.19
C VAL A 60 -9.79 -13.13 0.39
N VAL A 61 -10.38 -13.32 1.57
CA VAL A 61 -11.10 -14.54 1.92
C VAL A 61 -12.55 -14.22 2.24
N GLY A 62 -13.46 -14.89 1.54
CA GLY A 62 -14.87 -14.92 1.91
C GLY A 62 -15.13 -16.04 2.91
N PHE A 63 -15.47 -15.68 4.14
CA PHE A 63 -15.93 -16.60 5.16
C PHE A 63 -17.46 -16.60 5.15
N PHE A 64 -18.06 -17.70 4.69
CA PHE A 64 -19.50 -17.76 4.47
C PHE A 64 -20.11 -18.96 5.19
N GLN A 65 -21.18 -18.72 5.94
CA GLN A 65 -22.05 -19.76 6.48
C GLN A 65 -23.13 -20.17 5.47
N ASP A 66 -23.50 -19.25 4.56
CA ASP A 66 -24.44 -19.44 3.47
C ASP A 66 -23.82 -19.01 2.13
N LEU A 67 -23.84 -19.91 1.14
CA LEU A 67 -23.28 -19.68 -0.19
C LEU A 67 -24.27 -19.07 -1.18
N GLU A 68 -25.57 -19.02 -0.84
CA GLU A 68 -26.63 -18.52 -1.71
C GLU A 68 -26.80 -16.99 -1.60
N ILE A 69 -25.94 -16.32 -0.83
CA ILE A 69 -25.97 -14.87 -0.67
C ILE A 69 -25.29 -14.14 -1.84
N PRO A 70 -25.73 -12.91 -2.19
CA PRO A 70 -25.15 -12.14 -3.29
C PRO A 70 -23.63 -11.91 -3.17
N ALA A 71 -23.12 -11.76 -1.94
CA ALA A 71 -21.71 -11.51 -1.65
C ALA A 71 -20.77 -12.58 -2.23
N VAL A 72 -21.21 -13.84 -2.31
CA VAL A 72 -20.41 -14.95 -2.84
C VAL A 72 -20.16 -14.77 -4.33
N SER A 73 -21.19 -14.44 -5.11
CA SER A 73 -21.06 -14.16 -6.54
C SER A 73 -20.22 -12.93 -6.81
N ILE A 74 -20.40 -11.87 -6.00
CA ILE A 74 -19.62 -10.64 -6.09
C ILE A 74 -18.13 -10.93 -5.82
N LEU A 75 -17.80 -11.69 -4.78
CA LEU A 75 -16.41 -12.08 -4.49
C LEU A 75 -15.78 -12.86 -5.65
N ARG A 76 -16.49 -13.85 -6.22
CA ARG A 76 -16.00 -14.61 -7.39
C ARG A 76 -15.70 -13.71 -8.58
N SER A 77 -16.51 -12.66 -8.79
CA SER A 77 -16.26 -11.69 -9.88
C SER A 77 -14.98 -10.86 -9.70
N MET A 78 -14.46 -10.73 -8.48
CA MET A 78 -13.25 -9.93 -8.21
C MET A 78 -11.96 -10.63 -8.67
N VAL A 79 -11.96 -11.97 -8.79
CA VAL A 79 -10.75 -12.74 -9.09
C VAL A 79 -10.08 -12.29 -10.39
N GLN A 80 -10.87 -11.99 -11.41
CA GLN A 80 -10.36 -11.53 -12.70
C GLN A 80 -9.90 -10.07 -12.68
N LYS A 81 -10.43 -9.27 -11.75
CA LYS A 81 -10.12 -7.83 -11.66
C LYS A 81 -8.79 -7.57 -10.93
N PHE A 82 -8.38 -8.47 -10.04
CA PHE A 82 -7.21 -8.29 -9.19
C PHE A 82 -6.24 -9.48 -9.34
N PRO A 83 -5.46 -9.54 -10.43
CA PRO A 83 -4.57 -10.68 -10.70
C PRO A 83 -3.46 -10.83 -9.65
N ASP A 84 -3.10 -9.74 -8.96
CA ASP A 84 -2.05 -9.72 -7.92
C ASP A 84 -2.60 -10.02 -6.50
N VAL A 85 -3.90 -10.32 -6.38
CA VAL A 85 -4.56 -10.65 -5.11
C VAL A 85 -5.04 -12.10 -5.15
N SER A 86 -4.74 -12.85 -4.09
CA SER A 86 -5.23 -14.23 -3.98
C SER A 86 -6.62 -14.26 -3.37
N PHE A 87 -7.56 -14.97 -3.99
CA PHE A 87 -8.93 -15.09 -3.49
C PHE A 87 -9.21 -16.49 -2.94
N GLY A 88 -9.78 -16.55 -1.74
CA GLY A 88 -10.19 -17.78 -1.07
C GLY A 88 -11.64 -17.74 -0.59
N ILE A 89 -12.24 -18.91 -0.43
CA ILE A 89 -13.53 -19.07 0.26
C ILE A 89 -13.41 -20.20 1.28
N SER A 90 -13.99 -19.99 2.46
CA SER A 90 -14.22 -21.05 3.44
C SER A 90 -15.63 -21.00 3.99
N THR A 91 -16.19 -22.18 4.23
CA THR A 91 -17.44 -22.39 5.00
C THR A 91 -17.21 -23.23 6.24
N ASP A 92 -15.96 -23.58 6.55
CA ASP A 92 -15.62 -24.45 7.66
C ASP A 92 -15.68 -23.69 8.99
N SER A 93 -16.42 -24.21 9.97
CA SER A 93 -16.65 -23.51 11.23
C SER A 93 -15.37 -23.31 12.04
N GLU A 94 -14.42 -24.25 11.98
CA GLU A 94 -13.15 -24.12 12.69
C GLU A 94 -12.28 -23.03 12.05
N VAL A 95 -12.30 -22.92 10.72
CA VAL A 95 -11.67 -21.81 9.99
C VAL A 95 -12.28 -20.46 10.41
N LEU A 96 -13.60 -20.34 10.44
CA LEU A 96 -14.29 -19.11 10.86
C LEU A 96 -13.90 -18.71 12.30
N ILE A 97 -13.92 -19.67 13.23
CA ILE A 97 -13.53 -19.44 14.63
C ILE A 97 -12.08 -18.99 14.74
N HIS A 98 -11.16 -19.61 13.98
CA HIS A 98 -9.73 -19.27 13.99
C HIS A 98 -9.46 -17.80 13.64
N TYR A 99 -10.21 -17.24 12.68
CA TYR A 99 -10.09 -15.84 12.23
C TYR A 99 -11.09 -14.90 12.92
N ASN A 100 -11.67 -15.33 14.04
CA ASN A 100 -12.63 -14.54 14.84
C ASN A 100 -13.86 -14.07 14.05
N ILE A 101 -14.36 -14.89 13.12
CA ILE A 101 -15.51 -14.59 12.27
C ILE A 101 -16.79 -15.19 12.86
N THR A 102 -17.81 -14.35 13.11
CA THR A 102 -19.09 -14.77 13.70
C THR A 102 -20.24 -14.88 12.70
N GLY A 103 -20.08 -14.34 11.49
CA GLY A 103 -21.10 -14.31 10.45
C GLY A 103 -20.51 -14.38 9.05
N ASN A 104 -21.32 -14.08 8.03
CA ASN A 104 -20.82 -13.95 6.66
C ASN A 104 -19.95 -12.70 6.56
N THR A 105 -18.66 -12.86 6.26
CA THR A 105 -17.70 -11.75 6.24
C THR A 105 -16.68 -11.94 5.12
N ILE A 106 -16.35 -10.85 4.42
CA ILE A 106 -15.20 -10.81 3.51
C ILE A 106 -14.05 -10.14 4.25
N CYS A 107 -12.90 -10.80 4.30
CA CYS A 107 -11.71 -10.28 4.96
C CYS A 107 -10.58 -10.08 3.95
N LEU A 108 -9.79 -9.03 4.14
CA LEU A 108 -8.52 -8.81 3.44
C LEU A 108 -7.37 -8.96 4.43
N PHE A 109 -6.41 -9.81 4.09
CA PHE A 109 -5.21 -10.09 4.87
C PHE A 109 -3.99 -9.47 4.19
N ARG A 110 -3.11 -8.86 4.98
CA ARG A 110 -1.90 -8.21 4.48
C ARG A 110 -0.67 -8.73 5.18
N LEU A 111 0.31 -9.17 4.41
CA LEU A 111 1.60 -9.58 4.95
C LEU A 111 2.44 -8.40 5.43
N VAL A 112 2.33 -7.24 4.77
CA VAL A 112 3.23 -6.08 5.03
C VAL A 112 3.15 -5.56 6.47
N ASP A 113 1.97 -5.63 7.07
CA ASP A 113 1.71 -5.23 8.46
C ASP A 113 1.06 -6.33 9.32
N ASN A 114 0.85 -7.53 8.76
CA ASN A 114 0.18 -8.67 9.41
C ASN A 114 -1.25 -8.37 9.88
N GLU A 115 -1.95 -7.48 9.17
CA GLU A 115 -3.31 -7.08 9.51
C GLU A 115 -4.37 -7.94 8.80
N GLN A 116 -5.47 -8.17 9.51
CA GLN A 116 -6.74 -8.67 8.98
C GLN A 116 -7.75 -7.52 9.01
N LEU A 117 -8.30 -7.18 7.85
CA LEU A 117 -9.31 -6.15 7.68
C LEU A 117 -10.63 -6.82 7.29
N ASN A 118 -11.62 -6.73 8.18
CA ASN A 118 -12.96 -7.21 7.89
C ASN A 118 -13.72 -6.12 7.13
N LEU A 119 -14.41 -6.50 6.06
CA LEU A 119 -15.42 -5.64 5.47
C LEU A 119 -16.52 -5.42 6.51
N GLU A 120 -16.89 -4.17 6.76
CA GLU A 120 -17.88 -3.82 7.79
C GLU A 120 -19.23 -4.53 7.52
N ASP A 121 -19.94 -4.90 8.58
CA ASP A 121 -21.18 -5.67 8.46
C ASP A 121 -22.25 -4.94 7.62
N GLU A 122 -22.39 -3.62 7.81
CA GLU A 122 -23.30 -2.76 7.03
C GLU A 122 -22.98 -2.76 5.52
N ASP A 123 -21.68 -2.82 5.21
CA ASP A 123 -21.19 -2.90 3.82
C ASP A 123 -21.41 -4.28 3.22
N THR A 124 -21.34 -5.33 4.02
CA THR A 124 -21.53 -6.72 3.58
C THR A 124 -22.98 -7.01 3.19
N GLU A 125 -23.96 -6.47 3.94
CA GLU A 125 -25.39 -6.65 3.63
C GLU A 125 -25.82 -5.94 2.33
N SER A 126 -25.18 -4.82 2.02
CA SER A 126 -25.47 -3.99 0.85
C SER A 126 -24.33 -3.99 -0.18
N ILE A 127 -23.54 -5.06 -0.19
CA ILE A 127 -22.33 -5.17 -0.99
C ILE A 127 -22.66 -5.24 -2.48
N ASP A 128 -21.90 -4.50 -3.26
CA ASP A 128 -21.87 -4.62 -4.72
C ASP A 128 -20.42 -4.72 -5.20
N ALA A 129 -20.23 -5.02 -6.49
CA ALA A 129 -18.92 -5.15 -7.10
C ALA A 129 -18.07 -3.88 -6.99
N THR A 130 -18.67 -2.70 -6.98
CA THR A 130 -17.95 -1.41 -6.88
C THR A 130 -17.42 -1.20 -5.47
N LYS A 131 -18.24 -1.45 -4.45
CA LYS A 131 -17.86 -1.35 -3.04
C LYS A 131 -16.76 -2.35 -2.69
N LEU A 132 -16.92 -3.61 -3.08
CA LEU A 132 -15.88 -4.62 -2.82
C LEU A 132 -14.58 -4.29 -3.56
N SER A 133 -14.68 -3.87 -4.82
CA SER A 133 -13.50 -3.43 -5.58
C SER A 133 -12.78 -2.27 -4.90
N ARG A 134 -13.52 -1.26 -4.44
CA ARG A 134 -12.94 -0.10 -3.74
C ARG A 134 -12.28 -0.53 -2.42
N PHE A 135 -12.91 -1.42 -1.66
CA PHE A 135 -12.34 -1.98 -0.45
C PHE A 135 -11.01 -2.68 -0.72
N ILE A 136 -10.93 -3.49 -1.78
CA ILE A 136 -9.69 -4.16 -2.19
C ILE A 136 -8.64 -3.12 -2.64
N GLU A 137 -8.98 -2.21 -3.55
CA GLU A 137 -8.05 -1.20 -4.08
C GLU A 137 -7.44 -0.31 -2.98
N ILE A 138 -8.26 0.11 -2.01
CA ILE A 138 -7.78 0.93 -0.89
C ILE A 138 -6.83 0.14 -0.01
N ASN A 139 -7.16 -1.11 0.29
CA ASN A 139 -6.51 -1.85 1.37
C ASN A 139 -5.40 -2.80 0.89
N SER A 140 -5.26 -3.08 -0.41
CA SER A 140 -4.17 -3.90 -0.97
C SER A 140 -2.82 -3.20 -0.86
N LEU A 141 -2.20 -3.31 0.33
CA LEU A 141 -0.84 -2.85 0.58
C LEU A 141 0.13 -4.03 0.44
N HIS A 142 1.12 -3.81 -0.41
CA HIS A 142 2.18 -4.75 -0.78
C HIS A 142 3.50 -4.41 -0.08
N MET A 143 4.50 -5.29 -0.19
CA MET A 143 5.84 -5.03 0.33
C MET A 143 6.43 -3.74 -0.24
N VAL A 144 6.12 -3.41 -1.49
CA VAL A 144 6.29 -2.07 -2.04
C VAL A 144 4.97 -1.67 -2.69
N THR A 145 4.31 -0.65 -2.14
CA THR A 145 3.03 -0.15 -2.66
C THR A 145 3.24 1.07 -3.54
N GLU A 146 2.69 1.08 -4.75
CA GLU A 146 2.72 2.29 -5.58
C GLU A 146 1.75 3.34 -5.05
N TYR A 147 2.27 4.56 -4.89
CA TYR A 147 1.51 5.71 -4.47
C TYR A 147 0.54 6.16 -5.56
N ASN A 148 -0.75 6.25 -5.23
CA ASN A 148 -1.76 6.88 -6.04
C ASN A 148 -2.92 7.39 -5.14
N PRO A 149 -3.90 8.14 -5.69
CA PRO A 149 -5.01 8.70 -4.90
C PRO A 149 -5.90 7.68 -4.18
N VAL A 150 -5.87 6.40 -4.56
CA VAL A 150 -6.63 5.32 -3.93
C VAL A 150 -5.81 4.64 -2.84
N THR A 151 -4.60 4.18 -3.16
CA THR A 151 -3.72 3.45 -2.22
C THR A 151 -3.28 4.32 -1.05
N VAL A 152 -3.21 5.64 -1.23
CA VAL A 152 -2.86 6.55 -0.13
C VAL A 152 -3.85 6.49 1.04
N ILE A 153 -5.12 6.19 0.77
CA ILE A 153 -6.12 6.02 1.83
C ILE A 153 -5.71 4.84 2.73
N GLY A 154 -5.38 3.69 2.13
CA GLY A 154 -4.93 2.51 2.87
C GLY A 154 -3.60 2.70 3.59
N LEU A 155 -2.64 3.37 2.94
CA LEU A 155 -1.33 3.68 3.52
C LEU A 155 -1.48 4.48 4.83
N PHE A 156 -2.34 5.50 4.85
CA PHE A 156 -2.58 6.31 6.04
C PHE A 156 -3.51 5.66 7.07
N ASN A 157 -4.31 4.67 6.67
CA ASN A 157 -5.14 3.89 7.58
C ASN A 157 -4.37 2.71 8.22
N SER A 158 -3.17 2.37 7.73
CA SER A 158 -2.35 1.33 8.35
C SER A 158 -1.93 1.70 9.77
N VAL A 159 -1.76 0.65 10.59
CA VAL A 159 -1.20 0.76 11.94
C VAL A 159 0.28 1.15 11.92
N ILE A 160 0.98 0.90 10.81
CA ILE A 160 2.38 1.30 10.62
C ILE A 160 2.43 2.78 10.26
N GLN A 161 3.06 3.58 11.13
CA GLN A 161 3.05 5.04 11.02
C GLN A 161 4.30 5.62 10.35
N ILE A 162 5.21 4.77 9.85
CA ILE A 162 6.46 5.21 9.22
C ILE A 162 6.45 4.74 7.77
N HIS A 163 6.60 5.70 6.87
CA HIS A 163 6.58 5.51 5.43
C HIS A 163 7.95 5.82 4.86
N LEU A 164 8.53 4.92 4.09
CA LEU A 164 9.68 5.19 3.24
C LEU A 164 9.21 5.26 1.79
N LEU A 165 9.51 6.37 1.12
CA LEU A 165 9.17 6.63 -0.25
C LEU A 165 10.44 6.56 -1.10
N LEU A 166 10.43 5.72 -2.13
CA LEU A 166 11.35 5.79 -3.25
C LEU A 166 10.71 6.64 -4.34
N ILE A 167 11.30 7.79 -4.61
CA ILE A 167 10.81 8.74 -5.61
C ILE A 167 11.72 8.63 -6.83
N MET A 168 11.19 8.08 -7.93
CA MET A 168 11.94 7.89 -9.16
C MET A 168 11.03 7.79 -10.39
N ASN A 169 11.59 7.97 -11.58
CA ASN A 169 10.86 7.83 -12.83
C ASN A 169 10.80 6.34 -13.22
N LYS A 170 9.60 5.78 -13.36
CA LYS A 170 9.43 4.37 -13.79
C LYS A 170 9.98 4.10 -15.20
N ALA A 171 10.10 5.12 -16.03
CA ALA A 171 10.67 5.03 -17.38
C ALA A 171 12.21 5.11 -17.40
N SER A 172 12.89 5.30 -16.26
CA SER A 172 14.37 5.31 -16.22
C SER A 172 14.92 3.88 -16.38
N PRO A 173 16.07 3.72 -17.06
CA PRO A 173 16.65 2.40 -17.31
C PRO A 173 17.10 1.68 -16.02
N GLU A 174 17.33 2.41 -14.94
CA GLU A 174 17.70 1.87 -13.62
C GLU A 174 16.49 1.41 -12.79
N TYR A 175 15.25 1.59 -13.27
CA TYR A 175 14.03 1.31 -12.51
C TYR A 175 13.96 -0.12 -11.98
N GLU A 176 14.07 -1.12 -12.86
CA GLU A 176 13.93 -2.53 -12.49
C GLU A 176 14.97 -2.96 -11.44
N GLU A 177 16.22 -2.53 -11.61
CA GLU A 177 17.30 -2.87 -10.69
C GLU A 177 17.12 -2.19 -9.33
N ASN A 178 16.77 -0.90 -9.31
CA ASN A 178 16.49 -0.17 -8.09
C ASN A 178 15.28 -0.75 -7.36
N MET A 179 14.22 -1.10 -8.09
CA MET A 179 13.01 -1.70 -7.52
C MET A 179 13.31 -3.05 -6.85
N HIS A 180 14.08 -3.91 -7.51
CA HIS A 180 14.48 -5.20 -6.92
C HIS A 180 15.27 -5.02 -5.62
N ARG A 181 16.21 -4.07 -5.58
CA ARG A 181 16.99 -3.77 -4.37
C ARG A 181 16.11 -3.16 -3.28
N TYR A 182 15.17 -2.29 -3.65
CA TYR A 182 14.24 -1.66 -2.74
C TYR A 182 13.28 -2.68 -2.11
N GLN A 183 12.72 -3.60 -2.90
CA GLN A 183 11.90 -4.72 -2.43
C GLN A 183 12.68 -5.64 -1.47
N LYS A 184 13.96 -5.90 -1.73
CA LYS A 184 14.81 -6.66 -0.80
C LYS A 184 14.97 -5.94 0.54
N ALA A 185 15.16 -4.62 0.51
CA ALA A 185 15.24 -3.82 1.73
C ALA A 185 13.90 -3.78 2.48
N ALA A 186 12.77 -3.68 1.78
CA ALA A 186 11.43 -3.67 2.37
C ALA A 186 11.19 -4.85 3.32
N LYS A 187 11.64 -6.06 2.92
CA LYS A 187 11.52 -7.28 3.74
C LYS A 187 12.20 -7.18 5.11
N LEU A 188 13.23 -6.35 5.26
CA LEU A 188 13.91 -6.15 6.54
C LEU A 188 13.08 -5.32 7.54
N PHE A 189 12.09 -4.58 7.03
CA PHE A 189 11.27 -3.63 7.79
C PHE A 189 9.77 -3.97 7.78
N GLN A 190 9.40 -5.18 7.36
CA GLN A 190 8.02 -5.69 7.47
C GLN A 190 7.50 -5.48 8.90
N GLY A 191 6.27 -5.00 9.03
CA GLY A 191 5.66 -4.67 10.32
C GLY A 191 6.18 -3.38 10.98
N LYS A 192 7.13 -2.66 10.36
CA LYS A 192 7.79 -1.48 10.97
C LYS A 192 7.76 -0.24 10.10
N ILE A 193 7.99 -0.39 8.79
CA ILE A 193 8.02 0.72 7.82
C ILE A 193 7.29 0.26 6.55
N LEU A 194 6.35 1.08 6.08
CA LEU A 194 5.72 0.87 4.78
C LEU A 194 6.62 1.42 3.67
N PHE A 195 6.90 0.60 2.67
CA PHE A 195 7.71 0.99 1.52
C PHE A 195 6.79 1.38 0.36
N ILE A 196 7.01 2.57 -0.17
CA ILE A 196 6.15 3.21 -1.15
C ILE A 196 6.99 3.61 -2.37
N LEU A 197 6.47 3.37 -3.57
CA LEU A 197 7.02 3.92 -4.81
C LEU A 197 6.21 5.17 -5.20
N VAL A 198 6.88 6.28 -5.47
CA VAL A 198 6.27 7.47 -6.09
C VAL A 198 6.85 7.64 -7.48
N ASP A 199 6.04 7.38 -8.51
CA ASP A 199 6.46 7.61 -9.90
C ASP A 199 6.57 9.11 -10.19
N SER A 200 7.80 9.59 -10.38
CA SER A 200 8.05 10.99 -10.72
C SER A 200 7.69 11.32 -12.17
N GLY A 201 7.45 10.33 -13.03
CA GLY A 201 6.92 10.52 -14.37
C GLY A 201 5.46 11.01 -14.38
N MET A 202 4.72 10.76 -13.30
CA MET A 202 3.33 11.23 -13.16
C MET A 202 3.28 12.66 -12.63
N LYS A 203 2.72 13.58 -13.41
CA LYS A 203 2.55 14.99 -13.01
C LYS A 203 1.77 15.17 -11.70
N ALA A 204 0.78 14.30 -11.45
CA ALA A 204 -0.03 14.32 -10.22
C ALA A 204 0.83 14.14 -8.95
N ASN A 205 1.98 13.48 -9.06
CA ASN A 205 2.89 13.24 -7.94
C ASN A 205 3.82 14.44 -7.63
N GLY A 206 3.81 15.50 -8.45
CA GLY A 206 4.66 16.67 -8.25
C GLY A 206 4.45 17.36 -6.89
N LYS A 207 3.23 17.32 -6.34
CA LYS A 207 2.93 17.83 -4.98
C LYS A 207 3.70 17.05 -3.91
N VAL A 208 3.81 15.72 -4.04
CA VAL A 208 4.55 14.86 -3.10
C VAL A 208 6.04 15.17 -3.14
N ILE A 209 6.61 15.29 -4.35
CA ILE A 209 8.03 15.65 -4.53
C ILE A 209 8.34 17.01 -3.88
N SER A 210 7.45 17.98 -4.09
CA SER A 210 7.60 19.34 -3.55
C SER A 210 7.46 19.39 -2.02
N PHE A 211 6.58 18.57 -1.44
CA PHE A 211 6.42 18.46 0.02
C PHE A 211 7.75 18.11 0.70
N PHE A 212 8.48 17.13 0.15
CA PHE A 212 9.81 16.73 0.62
C PHE A 212 10.94 17.68 0.18
N LYS A 213 10.62 18.84 -0.39
CA LYS A 213 11.58 19.85 -0.88
C LYS A 213 12.58 19.30 -1.91
N LEU A 214 12.22 18.23 -2.63
CA LEU A 214 13.05 17.62 -3.66
C LEU A 214 12.82 18.27 -5.03
N LYS A 215 13.82 18.18 -5.89
CA LYS A 215 13.75 18.58 -7.31
C LYS A 215 13.96 17.35 -8.19
N GLU A 216 13.47 17.40 -9.43
CA GLU A 216 13.68 16.31 -10.41
C GLU A 216 15.16 15.99 -10.62
N SER A 217 16.05 16.99 -10.59
CA SER A 217 17.51 16.80 -10.70
C SER A 217 18.17 16.12 -9.50
N GLN A 218 17.40 15.84 -8.44
CA GLN A 218 17.82 15.12 -7.24
C GLN A 218 17.27 13.69 -7.20
N LEU A 219 16.52 13.26 -8.22
CA LEU A 219 15.98 11.90 -8.31
C LEU A 219 17.01 10.95 -8.97
N PRO A 220 16.99 9.64 -8.63
CA PRO A 220 16.15 9.01 -7.60
C PRO A 220 16.50 9.49 -6.19
N ALA A 221 15.50 9.49 -5.30
CA ALA A 221 15.65 9.93 -3.91
C ALA A 221 14.84 9.02 -2.96
N LEU A 222 15.30 8.93 -1.71
CA LEU A 222 14.48 8.41 -0.62
C LEU A 222 13.91 9.57 0.20
N ALA A 223 12.68 9.41 0.67
CA ALA A 223 12.08 10.26 1.68
C ALA A 223 11.46 9.38 2.76
N ILE A 224 11.76 9.62 4.02
CA ILE A 224 11.15 8.92 5.15
C ILE A 224 10.25 9.88 5.91
N TYR A 225 9.06 9.44 6.29
CA TYR A 225 8.02 10.26 6.88
C TYR A 225 7.32 9.49 8.00
N ARG A 226 7.09 10.16 9.14
CA ARG A 226 6.31 9.65 10.26
C ARG A 226 4.97 10.38 10.33
N THR A 227 3.88 9.61 10.21
CA THR A 227 2.50 10.13 10.15
C THR A 227 1.98 10.69 11.47
N LEU A 228 2.67 10.44 12.58
CA LEU A 228 2.24 10.85 13.92
C LEU A 228 2.47 12.34 14.19
N ASP A 229 3.61 12.86 13.74
CA ASP A 229 4.16 14.17 14.08
C ASP A 229 4.62 14.97 12.84
N ASP A 230 4.35 14.44 11.65
CA ASP A 230 4.83 14.95 10.36
C ASP A 230 6.35 15.11 10.25
N GLU A 231 7.13 14.39 11.06
CA GLU A 231 8.58 14.43 10.92
C GLU A 231 9.03 13.65 9.68
N TRP A 232 9.91 14.26 8.90
CA TRP A 232 10.47 13.64 7.70
C TRP A 232 11.94 13.97 7.49
N ASP A 233 12.60 13.15 6.68
CA ASP A 233 13.95 13.38 6.18
C ASP A 233 14.07 12.89 4.73
N THR A 234 15.11 13.32 4.02
CA THR A 234 15.35 12.96 2.62
C THR A 234 16.80 12.60 2.34
N LEU A 235 17.00 11.66 1.42
CA LEU A 235 18.29 11.31 0.86
C LEU A 235 18.24 11.50 -0.67
N PRO A 236 18.66 12.68 -1.18
CA PRO A 236 18.66 12.97 -2.62
C PRO A 236 19.80 12.26 -3.35
N LYS A 237 19.62 12.03 -4.66
CA LYS A 237 20.60 11.38 -5.55
C LYS A 237 21.12 10.05 -4.99
N VAL A 238 20.20 9.27 -4.46
CA VAL A 238 20.52 8.03 -3.78
C VAL A 238 20.92 6.96 -4.79
N GLU A 239 22.01 6.24 -4.50
CA GLU A 239 22.23 4.94 -5.11
C GLU A 239 21.44 3.90 -4.30
N VAL A 240 20.37 3.37 -4.88
CA VAL A 240 19.50 2.41 -4.19
C VAL A 240 20.26 1.10 -4.00
N SER A 241 20.64 0.84 -2.74
CA SER A 241 21.21 -0.42 -2.27
C SER A 241 20.53 -0.80 -0.96
N VAL A 242 20.54 -2.09 -0.62
CA VAL A 242 19.92 -2.56 0.63
C VAL A 242 20.57 -1.90 1.85
N GLU A 243 21.90 -1.75 1.83
CA GLU A 243 22.67 -1.11 2.89
C GLU A 243 22.33 0.38 3.05
N HIS A 244 22.28 1.14 1.95
CA HIS A 244 21.95 2.57 2.02
C HIS A 244 20.51 2.79 2.53
N VAL A 245 19.56 2.00 2.05
CA VAL A 245 18.17 2.06 2.51
C VAL A 245 18.10 1.74 4.01
N GLN A 246 18.75 0.66 4.44
CA GLN A 246 18.76 0.25 5.83
C GLN A 246 19.39 1.33 6.74
N ASN A 247 20.56 1.85 6.36
CA ASN A 247 21.25 2.89 7.12
C ASN A 247 20.41 4.16 7.26
N PHE A 248 19.68 4.55 6.20
CA PHE A 248 18.80 5.71 6.24
C PHE A 248 17.61 5.49 7.18
N CYS A 249 16.94 4.33 7.08
CA CYS A 249 15.86 3.96 8.00
C CYS A 249 16.33 3.93 9.46
N ASP A 250 17.44 3.24 9.75
CA ASP A 250 17.97 3.09 11.11
C ASP A 250 18.42 4.44 11.70
N GLY A 251 18.97 5.33 10.86
CA GLY A 251 19.31 6.70 11.23
C GLY A 251 18.10 7.52 11.65
N PHE A 252 16.98 7.38 10.95
CA PHE A 252 15.72 8.07 11.26
C PHE A 252 15.07 7.49 12.54
N LEU A 253 14.99 6.16 12.63
CA LEU A 253 14.42 5.45 13.79
C LEU A 253 15.18 5.72 15.09
N SER A 254 16.51 5.86 15.01
CA SER A 254 17.35 6.20 16.18
C SER A 254 17.35 7.68 16.54
N GLY A 255 16.66 8.53 15.77
CA GLY A 255 16.62 9.99 15.97
C GLY A 255 17.96 10.70 15.72
N LYS A 256 18.93 10.03 15.07
CA LYS A 256 20.24 10.61 14.75
C LYS A 256 20.15 11.64 13.63
N LEU A 257 19.37 11.36 12.59
CA LEU A 257 19.26 12.22 11.40
C LEU A 257 18.59 13.57 11.70
N LEU A 258 17.59 13.60 12.59
CA LEU A 258 16.90 14.83 12.99
C LEU A 258 17.83 15.82 13.72
N LYS A 259 18.86 15.34 14.42
CA LYS A 259 19.83 16.20 15.11
C LYS A 259 20.76 16.88 14.12
N GLU A 260 21.23 16.17 13.10
CA GLU A 260 22.14 16.69 12.08
C GLU A 260 21.45 17.75 11.19
N ASN A 261 20.17 17.55 10.85
CA ASN A 261 19.38 18.55 10.12
C ASN A 261 19.10 19.81 10.94
N ARG A 262 18.74 19.67 12.24
CA ARG A 262 18.55 20.84 13.13
C ARG A 262 19.86 21.61 13.37
N GLU A 263 20.99 20.91 13.43
CA GLU A 263 22.32 21.55 13.58
C GLU A 263 22.79 22.25 12.29
N SER A 264 22.45 21.72 11.11
CA SER A 264 22.81 22.35 9.83
C SER A 264 21.92 23.58 9.54
N GLU A 265 20.63 23.54 9.86
CA GLU A 265 19.74 24.70 9.77
C GLU A 265 20.18 25.85 10.69
N GLN A 266 20.63 25.56 11.91
CA GLN A 266 21.19 26.57 12.83
C GLN A 266 22.55 27.14 12.39
N LYS A 267 23.29 26.43 11.52
CA LYS A 267 24.59 26.88 11.01
C LYS A 267 24.49 27.73 9.74
N THR A 268 23.31 27.88 9.14
CA THR A 268 23.09 28.81 8.02
C THR A 268 22.85 30.22 8.61
N PRO A 269 23.74 31.20 8.39
CA PRO A 269 23.51 32.54 8.92
C PRO A 269 22.30 33.16 8.24
N LYS A 270 21.36 33.70 9.03
CA LYS A 270 20.33 34.63 8.54
C LYS A 270 21.06 35.82 7.90
N VAL A 271 21.17 35.83 6.58
CA VAL A 271 21.48 37.04 5.84
C VAL A 271 20.18 37.83 5.78
N GLU A 272 20.06 38.80 6.68
CA GLU A 272 19.07 39.87 6.55
C GLU A 272 19.40 40.67 5.28
N LEU A 273 18.42 40.75 4.37
CA LEU A 273 18.24 41.82 3.39
C LEU A 273 16.73 42.06 3.21
#